data_AF-A0A5M3N088-F1
#
_entry.id   AF-A0A5M3N088-F1
#
_cell.length_a   1.000
_cell.length_b   1.000
_cell.length_c   1.000
_cell.angle_alpha   90.00
_cell.angle_beta   90.00
_cell.angle_gamma   90.00
#
_symmetry.space_group_name_H-M   'P 1'
#
loop_
_entity.id
_entity.type
_entity.pdbx_description
1 polymer ?
#
loop_
_entity_poly.entity_id
_entity_poly.type
_entity_poly.pdbx_seq_one_letter_code
_entity_poly.pdbx_strand_id
1 'polypeptide(L)'
;MGPGLKVLVLDLCENLSLHLSSPLSVYPELTDFYLSGSVTQTSAPLSHERLRCIAIYHPDAAYDMGPFLTTSGSLPSLEEAAIYLDNKTAEHLPGFLLRSKCSLACLGFINPCFGAKGSVEQEQMKGIGAKIAHDLSVLTVEYEPEWSKMRMMQEFKAMWYA
;
A
#
# COMPACT_ATOMS: atom_id res chain seq x y z
N MET A 1 7.71 15.97 21.99
CA MET A 1 7.64 14.50 22.04
C MET A 1 6.39 14.10 21.28
N GLY A 2 6.55 13.55 20.08
CA GLY A 2 5.40 13.04 19.33
C GLY A 2 4.83 11.80 20.01
N PRO A 3 3.53 11.51 19.83
CA PRO A 3 2.93 10.27 20.31
C PRO A 3 3.69 9.05 19.81
N GLY A 4 4.04 8.12 20.71
CA GLY A 4 4.75 6.86 20.41
C GLY A 4 3.88 5.82 19.70
N LEU A 5 2.99 6.26 18.81
CA LEU A 5 2.09 5.42 18.03
C LEU A 5 2.91 4.66 16.99
N LYS A 6 2.89 3.34 17.05
CA LYS A 6 3.59 2.45 16.09
C LYS A 6 2.71 2.00 14.95
N VAL A 7 1.41 1.83 15.21
CA VAL A 7 0.45 1.34 14.22
C VAL A 7 -0.70 2.32 14.08
N LEU A 8 -1.05 2.66 12.85
CA LEU A 8 -2.18 3.53 12.52
C LEU A 8 -3.05 2.85 11.47
N VAL A 9 -4.28 2.52 11.87
CA VAL A 9 -5.31 1.99 10.98
C VAL A 9 -6.39 3.04 10.79
N LEU A 10 -6.65 3.40 9.54
CA LEU A 10 -7.69 4.33 9.16
C LEU A 10 -8.63 3.66 8.16
N ASP A 11 -9.92 3.68 8.48
CA ASP A 11 -10.98 3.30 7.55
C ASP A 11 -11.85 4.54 7.32
N LEU A 12 -11.64 5.17 6.17
CA LEU A 12 -12.29 6.40 5.76
C LEU A 12 -13.47 6.07 4.87
N CYS A 13 -14.63 6.60 5.23
CA CYS A 13 -15.81 6.58 4.37
C CYS A 13 -15.51 7.29 3.04
N GLU A 14 -16.25 6.95 1.97
CA GLU A 14 -16.01 7.36 0.57
C GLU A 14 -15.86 8.88 0.34
N ASN A 15 -16.34 9.73 1.26
CA ASN A 15 -16.27 11.19 1.15
C ASN A 15 -15.12 11.84 1.95
N LEU A 16 -14.29 11.05 2.63
CA LEU A 16 -13.17 11.55 3.41
C LEU A 16 -11.86 11.23 2.69
N SER A 17 -11.02 12.25 2.60
CA SER A 17 -9.68 12.10 2.03
C SER A 17 -8.62 12.42 3.07
N LEU A 18 -7.61 11.57 3.15
CA LEU A 18 -6.48 11.76 4.04
C LEU A 18 -5.40 12.62 3.37
N HIS A 19 -5.00 13.69 4.05
CA HIS A 19 -3.79 14.44 3.72
C HIS A 19 -2.57 13.78 4.37
N LEU A 20 -1.90 12.86 3.65
CA LEU A 20 -0.85 11.97 4.19
C LEU A 20 0.35 12.67 4.83
N SER A 21 0.68 13.89 4.42
CA SER A 21 1.78 14.67 5.03
C SER A 21 1.48 15.02 6.50
N SER A 22 0.21 15.07 6.90
CA SER A 22 -0.21 15.43 8.26
C SER A 22 -0.04 14.27 9.27
N PRO A 23 -0.58 13.06 9.05
CA PRO A 23 -0.40 11.96 10.00
C PRO A 23 1.06 11.51 10.14
N LEU A 24 1.76 11.31 9.02
CA LEU A 24 3.09 10.68 9.04
C LEU A 24 4.16 11.61 9.63
N SER A 25 4.00 12.93 9.54
CA SER A 25 4.90 13.87 10.24
C SER A 25 4.63 13.96 11.75
N VAL A 26 3.39 13.68 12.17
CA VAL A 26 2.98 13.72 13.59
C VAL A 26 3.41 12.48 14.35
N TYR A 27 3.53 11.34 13.67
CA TYR A 27 3.88 10.03 14.26
C TYR A 27 5.26 9.53 13.79
N PRO A 28 6.38 10.11 14.26
CA PRO A 28 7.73 9.72 13.80
C PRO A 28 8.12 8.28 14.17
N GLU A 29 7.40 7.67 15.11
CA GLU A 29 7.59 6.30 15.58
C GLU A 29 6.73 5.28 14.81
N LEU A 30 5.97 5.72 13.81
CA LEU A 30 5.06 4.87 13.07
C LEU A 30 5.82 3.85 12.21
N THR A 31 5.50 2.57 12.41
CA THR A 31 6.06 1.45 11.66
C THR A 31 5.05 0.87 10.69
N ASP A 32 3.75 0.92 11.02
CA ASP A 32 2.70 0.26 10.26
C ASP A 32 1.56 1.24 9.97
N PHE A 33 1.29 1.46 8.68
CA PHE A 33 0.24 2.36 8.23
C PHE A 33 -0.75 1.65 7.31
N TYR A 34 -2.01 1.67 7.70
CA TYR A 34 -3.09 0.98 7.02
C TYR A 34 -4.21 1.96 6.71
N LEU A 35 -4.59 2.07 5.45
CA LEU A 35 -5.60 2.97 4.97
C LEU A 35 -6.57 2.26 4.03
N SER A 36 -7.84 2.27 4.42
CA SER A 36 -8.98 2.07 3.54
C SER A 36 -9.60 3.44 3.25
N GLY A 37 -9.64 3.86 1.99
CA GLY A 37 -10.22 5.13 1.55
C GLY A 37 -9.27 6.04 0.76
N SER A 38 -9.71 7.27 0.52
CA SER A 38 -9.05 8.20 -0.40
C SER A 38 -7.84 8.89 0.22
N VAL A 39 -6.76 8.99 -0.55
CA VAL A 39 -5.64 9.87 -0.26
C VAL A 39 -5.72 11.11 -1.16
N THR A 40 -5.67 12.29 -0.57
CA THR A 40 -5.47 13.54 -1.30
C THR A 40 -4.10 14.11 -0.95
N GLN A 41 -3.23 14.16 -1.95
CA GLN A 41 -1.86 14.60 -1.69
C GLN A 41 -1.75 16.13 -1.72
N THR A 42 -0.98 16.66 -0.76
CA THR A 42 -0.44 18.02 -0.79
C THR A 42 0.87 18.05 -1.59
N SER A 43 1.30 19.22 -2.07
CA SER A 43 2.54 19.40 -2.85
C SER A 43 3.86 18.90 -2.22
N ALA A 44 3.86 18.45 -0.97
CA ALA A 44 5.04 17.95 -0.28
C ALA A 44 5.25 16.43 -0.49
N PRO A 45 6.47 15.98 -0.82
CA PRO A 45 6.79 14.56 -0.90
C PRO A 45 6.61 13.86 0.44
N LEU A 46 6.06 12.64 0.42
CA LEU A 46 5.94 11.81 1.61
C LEU A 46 7.27 11.12 1.94
N SER A 47 7.88 11.40 3.10
CA SER A 47 9.09 10.72 3.58
C SER A 47 8.91 10.26 5.02
N HIS A 48 9.24 8.99 5.31
CA HIS A 48 9.14 8.42 6.64
C HIS A 48 10.22 7.37 6.89
N GLU A 49 11.13 7.63 7.83
CA GLU A 49 12.34 6.81 8.04
C GLU A 49 12.06 5.47 8.70
N ARG A 50 10.93 5.30 9.38
CA ARG A 50 10.63 4.10 10.19
C ARG A 50 9.47 3.26 9.66
N LEU A 51 8.81 3.71 8.58
CA LEU A 51 7.64 3.01 8.08
C LEU A 51 8.09 1.72 7.39
N ARG A 52 7.68 0.58 7.94
CA ARG A 52 8.02 -0.78 7.48
C ARG A 52 6.88 -1.40 6.69
N CYS A 53 5.65 -1.12 7.09
CA CYS A 53 4.46 -1.68 6.46
C CYS A 53 3.53 -0.56 5.99
N ILE A 54 3.07 -0.66 4.73
CA ILE A 54 2.02 0.19 4.19
C ILE A 54 0.94 -0.63 3.50
N ALA A 55 -0.33 -0.40 3.83
CA ALA A 55 -1.45 -0.86 3.02
C ALA A 55 -2.34 0.32 2.64
N ILE A 56 -2.58 0.52 1.36
CA ILE A 56 -3.52 1.53 0.85
C ILE A 56 -4.49 0.84 -0.10
N TYR A 57 -5.76 0.91 0.26
CA TYR A 57 -6.86 0.35 -0.50
C TYR A 57 -7.94 1.41 -0.69
N HIS A 58 -8.47 1.53 -1.90
CA HIS A 58 -9.66 2.31 -2.17
C HIS A 58 -10.77 1.38 -2.69
N PRO A 59 -12.00 1.44 -2.15
CA PRO A 59 -13.09 0.60 -2.62
C PRO A 59 -13.58 0.98 -4.03
N ASP A 60 -13.50 2.26 -4.40
CA ASP A 60 -13.81 2.74 -5.75
C ASP A 60 -12.66 2.47 -6.73
N ALA A 61 -12.95 1.68 -7.78
CA ALA A 61 -12.01 1.35 -8.85
C ALA A 61 -11.68 2.56 -9.76
N ALA A 62 -12.47 3.63 -9.73
CA ALA A 62 -12.17 4.86 -10.47
C ALA A 62 -11.11 5.72 -9.79
N TYR A 63 -10.78 5.43 -8.53
CA TYR A 63 -9.80 6.19 -7.77
C TYR A 63 -8.39 6.05 -8.36
N ASP A 64 -7.73 7.18 -8.57
CA ASP A 64 -6.40 7.23 -9.17
C ASP A 64 -5.32 7.33 -8.09
N MET A 65 -4.59 6.24 -7.88
CA MET A 65 -3.42 6.21 -7.00
C MET A 65 -2.14 6.77 -7.62
N GLY A 66 -2.15 7.11 -8.91
CA GLY A 66 -0.99 7.64 -9.63
C GLY A 66 -0.37 8.89 -8.98
N PRO A 67 -1.14 9.92 -8.60
CA PRO A 67 -0.61 11.09 -7.89
C PRO A 67 0.14 10.73 -6.61
N PHE A 68 -0.40 9.78 -5.82
CA PHE A 68 0.26 9.25 -4.63
C PHE A 68 1.60 8.61 -4.97
N LEU A 69 1.63 7.69 -5.94
CA LEU A 69 2.84 6.95 -6.30
C LEU A 69 3.89 7.80 -7.02
N THR A 70 3.48 8.84 -7.74
CA THR A 70 4.41 9.70 -8.50
C THR A 70 5.05 10.79 -7.66
N THR A 71 4.32 11.33 -6.67
CA THR A 71 4.80 12.48 -5.88
C THR A 71 5.20 12.11 -4.45
N SER A 72 5.02 10.86 -4.02
CA SER A 72 5.60 10.37 -2.77
C SER A 72 7.13 10.44 -2.79
N GLY A 73 7.70 10.80 -1.63
CA GLY A 73 9.14 10.83 -1.37
C GLY A 73 9.69 9.43 -1.07
N SER A 74 10.68 9.33 -0.18
CA SER A 74 11.35 8.06 0.14
C SER A 74 10.81 7.39 1.40
N LEU A 75 10.53 6.08 1.31
CA LEU A 75 10.25 5.21 2.45
C LEU A 75 11.38 4.16 2.60
N PRO A 76 12.55 4.54 3.12
CA PRO A 76 13.75 3.68 3.06
C PRO A 76 13.63 2.38 3.87
N SER A 77 12.82 2.38 4.92
CA SER A 77 12.63 1.21 5.79
C SER A 77 11.46 0.31 5.37
N LEU A 78 10.85 0.56 4.21
CA LEU A 78 9.68 -0.19 3.77
C LEU A 78 10.06 -1.65 3.46
N GLU A 79 9.39 -2.59 4.12
CA GLU A 79 9.59 -4.03 3.96
C GLU A 79 8.37 -4.70 3.35
N GLU A 80 7.17 -4.17 3.62
CA GLU A 80 5.93 -4.71 3.11
C GLU A 80 5.01 -3.61 2.58
N ALA A 81 4.43 -3.85 1.41
CA ALA A 81 3.50 -2.92 0.77
C ALA A 81 2.28 -3.68 0.23
N ALA A 82 1.09 -3.16 0.47
CA ALA A 82 -0.17 -3.69 -0.07
C ALA A 82 -0.92 -2.55 -0.78
N ILE A 83 -1.13 -2.70 -2.09
CA ILE A 83 -1.63 -1.63 -2.94
C ILE A 83 -2.69 -2.18 -3.91
N TYR A 84 -3.72 -1.37 -4.19
CA TYR A 84 -4.70 -1.69 -5.21
C TYR A 84 -4.04 -1.82 -6.59
N LEU A 85 -4.25 -2.93 -7.31
CA LEU A 85 -3.64 -3.14 -8.62
C LEU A 85 -4.63 -2.85 -9.74
N ASP A 86 -4.31 -1.84 -10.54
CA ASP A 86 -4.89 -1.59 -11.85
C ASP A 86 -3.80 -1.16 -12.84
N ASN A 87 -4.18 -0.86 -14.08
CA ASN A 87 -3.22 -0.45 -15.11
C ASN A 87 -2.48 0.85 -14.75
N LYS A 88 -3.15 1.81 -14.10
CA LYS A 88 -2.56 3.10 -13.73
C LYS A 88 -1.54 2.94 -12.60
N THR A 89 -1.92 2.21 -11.57
CA THR A 89 -1.06 1.94 -10.42
C THR A 89 0.15 1.10 -10.83
N ALA A 90 -0.05 0.13 -11.73
CA ALA A 90 1.02 -0.68 -12.29
C ALA A 90 2.09 0.15 -13.02
N GLU A 91 1.72 1.25 -13.66
CA GLU A 91 2.65 2.16 -14.34
C GLU A 91 3.57 2.89 -13.36
N HIS A 92 3.05 3.29 -12.21
CA HIS A 92 3.76 4.18 -11.27
C HIS A 92 4.44 3.45 -10.11
N LEU A 93 3.95 2.28 -9.73
CA LEU A 93 4.39 1.53 -8.56
C LEU A 93 5.90 1.16 -8.60
N PRO A 94 6.46 0.64 -9.71
CA PRO A 94 7.89 0.34 -9.75
C PRO A 94 8.75 1.56 -9.51
N GLY A 95 8.38 2.70 -10.11
CA GLY A 95 9.09 3.97 -9.91
C GLY A 95 9.05 4.44 -8.46
N PHE A 96 7.91 4.30 -7.79
CA PHE A 96 7.76 4.62 -6.37
C PHE A 96 8.68 3.78 -5.48
N LEU A 97 8.68 2.45 -5.65
CA LEU A 97 9.46 1.52 -4.84
C LEU A 97 10.97 1.69 -5.07
N LEU A 98 11.39 1.89 -6.32
CA LEU A 98 12.80 2.18 -6.65
C LEU A 98 13.29 3.49 -6.04
N ARG A 99 12.48 4.56 -6.07
CA ARG A 99 12.83 5.84 -5.44
C ARG A 99 12.93 5.75 -3.92
N SER A 100 12.14 4.86 -3.31
CA SER A 100 12.18 4.62 -1.87
C SER A 100 13.47 3.95 -1.42
N LYS A 101 14.25 3.32 -2.31
CA LYS A 101 15.49 2.57 -1.99
C LYS A 101 15.29 1.52 -0.89
N CYS A 102 14.09 0.99 -0.80
CA CYS A 102 13.69 0.01 0.20
C CYS A 102 14.05 -1.41 -0.23
N SER A 103 14.14 -2.33 0.73
CA SER A 103 14.31 -3.77 0.47
C SER A 103 12.98 -4.49 0.72
N LEU A 104 12.08 -4.43 -0.26
CA LEU A 104 10.72 -4.94 -0.11
C LEU A 104 10.73 -6.49 -0.08
N ALA A 105 10.32 -7.06 1.05
CA ALA A 105 10.19 -8.50 1.26
C ALA A 105 8.83 -9.03 0.75
N CYS A 106 7.77 -8.24 0.91
CA CYS A 106 6.41 -8.63 0.55
C CYS A 106 5.71 -7.53 -0.27
N LEU A 107 5.12 -7.91 -1.41
CA LEU A 107 4.26 -7.04 -2.21
C LEU A 107 2.88 -7.67 -2.36
N GLY A 108 1.90 -6.98 -1.81
CA GLY A 108 0.49 -7.27 -1.89
C GLY A 108 -0.21 -6.51 -2.99
N PHE A 109 -0.93 -7.23 -3.83
CA PHE A 109 -1.84 -6.66 -4.80
C PHE A 109 -3.28 -6.91 -4.40
N ILE A 110 -4.05 -5.84 -4.33
CA ILE A 110 -5.47 -5.87 -3.97
C ILE A 110 -6.29 -5.58 -5.23
N ASN A 111 -7.16 -6.50 -5.63
CA ASN A 111 -8.11 -6.24 -6.72
C ASN A 111 -9.28 -7.22 -6.62
N PRO A 112 -10.55 -6.75 -6.66
CA PRO A 112 -11.74 -7.61 -6.62
C PRO A 112 -11.71 -8.79 -7.61
N CYS A 113 -11.08 -8.64 -8.78
CA CYS A 113 -10.95 -9.71 -9.77
C CYS A 113 -10.18 -10.93 -9.24
N PHE A 114 -9.34 -10.79 -8.20
CA PHE A 114 -8.63 -11.90 -7.59
C PHE A 114 -9.55 -12.89 -6.87
N GLY A 115 -10.78 -12.48 -6.52
CA GLY A 115 -11.81 -13.39 -6.01
C GLY A 115 -12.51 -14.22 -7.10
N ALA A 116 -12.47 -13.78 -8.35
CA ALA A 116 -13.14 -14.41 -9.49
C ALA A 116 -12.20 -15.43 -10.18
N LYS A 117 -12.04 -16.60 -9.54
CA LYS A 117 -11.14 -17.68 -10.00
C LYS A 117 -11.39 -18.06 -11.46
N GLY A 118 -10.34 -18.00 -12.27
CA GLY A 118 -10.33 -18.44 -13.67
C GLY A 118 -10.83 -17.39 -14.67
N SER A 119 -11.03 -16.14 -14.24
CA SER A 119 -11.35 -15.05 -15.16
C SER A 119 -10.10 -14.59 -15.93
N VAL A 120 -10.29 -14.17 -17.19
CA VAL A 120 -9.20 -13.63 -18.03
C VAL A 120 -8.56 -12.40 -17.38
N GLU A 121 -9.39 -11.57 -16.75
CA GLU A 121 -8.96 -10.37 -16.04
C GLU A 121 -8.06 -10.70 -14.84
N GLN A 122 -8.39 -11.73 -14.06
CA GLN A 122 -7.55 -12.21 -12.96
C GLN A 122 -6.16 -12.62 -13.44
N GLU A 123 -6.08 -13.43 -14.50
CA GLU A 123 -4.80 -13.89 -15.06
C GLU A 123 -3.97 -12.72 -15.61
N GLN A 124 -4.62 -11.78 -16.28
CA GLN A 124 -3.97 -10.56 -16.78
C GLN A 124 -3.38 -9.73 -15.62
N MET A 125 -4.17 -9.46 -14.58
CA MET A 125 -3.72 -8.67 -13.42
C MET A 125 -2.61 -9.39 -12.64
N LYS A 126 -2.72 -10.71 -12.46
CA LYS A 126 -1.64 -11.51 -11.85
C LYS A 126 -0.36 -11.44 -12.67
N GLY A 127 -0.45 -11.52 -14.00
CA GLY A 127 0.70 -11.38 -14.90
C GLY A 127 1.39 -10.03 -14.75
N ILE A 128 0.62 -8.94 -14.66
CA ILE A 128 1.16 -7.59 -14.39
C ILE A 128 1.86 -7.55 -13.04
N GLY A 129 1.19 -8.00 -11.98
CA GLY A 129 1.77 -8.00 -10.63
C GLY A 129 3.03 -8.86 -10.53
N ALA A 130 3.06 -10.02 -11.20
CA ALA A 130 4.21 -10.91 -11.21
C ALA A 130 5.41 -10.28 -11.92
N LYS A 131 5.17 -9.56 -13.02
CA LYS A 131 6.21 -8.80 -13.70
C LYS A 131 6.79 -7.70 -12.80
N ILE A 132 5.94 -6.92 -12.14
CA ILE A 132 6.38 -5.87 -11.21
C ILE A 132 7.24 -6.46 -10.09
N ALA A 133 6.77 -7.54 -9.46
CA ALA A 133 7.50 -8.19 -8.38
C ALA A 133 8.84 -8.76 -8.84
N HIS A 134 8.89 -9.36 -10.03
CA HIS A 134 10.12 -9.85 -10.64
C HIS A 134 11.12 -8.70 -10.88
N ASP A 135 10.69 -7.62 -11.51
CA ASP A 135 11.55 -6.47 -11.83
C ASP A 135 12.09 -5.78 -10.57
N LEU A 136 11.36 -5.87 -9.47
CA LEU A 136 11.76 -5.33 -8.15
C LEU A 136 12.45 -6.36 -7.24
N SER A 137 12.65 -7.60 -7.71
CA SER A 137 13.23 -8.70 -6.91
C SER A 137 12.53 -8.95 -5.57
N VAL A 138 11.20 -8.82 -5.54
CA VAL A 138 10.40 -9.05 -4.33
C VAL A 138 10.29 -10.55 -4.06
N LEU A 139 10.52 -10.95 -2.80
CA LEU A 139 10.55 -12.36 -2.41
C LEU A 139 9.16 -13.00 -2.34
N THR A 140 8.17 -12.28 -1.81
CA THR A 140 6.81 -12.79 -1.64
C THR A 140 5.80 -11.87 -2.30
N VAL A 141 4.87 -12.45 -3.05
CA VAL A 141 3.77 -11.73 -3.70
C VAL A 141 2.44 -12.30 -3.22
N GLU A 142 1.54 -11.43 -2.78
CA GLU A 142 0.19 -11.79 -2.35
C GLU A 142 -0.84 -11.18 -3.31
N TYR A 143 -1.91 -11.90 -3.60
CA TYR A 143 -3.01 -11.44 -4.44
C TYR A 143 -4.32 -11.68 -3.73
N GLU A 144 -4.99 -10.62 -3.30
CA GLU A 144 -6.21 -10.74 -2.51
C GLU A 144 -7.32 -9.84 -3.05
N PRO A 145 -8.60 -10.27 -3.02
CA PRO A 145 -9.71 -9.43 -3.44
C PRO A 145 -9.91 -8.20 -2.55
N GLU A 146 -9.46 -8.29 -1.29
CA GLU A 146 -9.65 -7.29 -0.25
C GLU A 146 -8.42 -7.24 0.64
N TRP A 147 -8.01 -6.03 1.02
CA TRP A 147 -6.83 -5.81 1.87
C TRP A 147 -6.94 -6.49 3.24
N SER A 148 -8.16 -6.58 3.79
CA SER A 148 -8.43 -7.18 5.11
C SER A 148 -8.16 -8.68 5.18
N LYS A 149 -8.05 -9.34 4.01
CA LYS A 149 -7.76 -10.77 3.83
C LYS A 149 -6.27 -11.06 3.63
N MET A 150 -5.45 -10.04 3.40
CA MET A 150 -4.01 -10.20 3.26
C MET A 150 -3.37 -10.75 4.53
N ARG A 151 -2.29 -11.54 4.38
CA ARG A 151 -1.60 -12.14 5.52
C ARG A 151 -1.09 -11.07 6.48
N MET A 152 -0.50 -10.00 5.95
CA MET A 152 -0.10 -8.80 6.70
C MET A 152 -1.21 -8.30 7.64
N MET A 153 -2.45 -8.18 7.15
CA MET A 153 -3.58 -7.74 7.97
C MET A 153 -4.10 -8.80 8.93
N GLN A 154 -4.03 -10.07 8.55
CA GLN A 154 -4.42 -11.18 9.42
C GLN A 154 -3.47 -11.30 10.61
N GLU A 155 -2.16 -11.17 10.38
CA GLU A 155 -1.13 -11.16 11.43
C GLU A 155 -1.28 -9.96 12.36
N PHE A 156 -1.54 -8.77 11.81
CA PHE A 156 -1.87 -7.59 12.60
C PHE A 156 -3.08 -7.84 13.53
N LYS A 157 -4.18 -8.38 12.99
CA LYS A 157 -5.37 -8.72 13.79
C LYS A 157 -5.05 -9.76 14.86
N ALA A 158 -4.29 -10.79 14.53
CA ALA A 158 -3.92 -11.83 15.48
C ALA A 158 -3.14 -11.28 16.68
N MET A 159 -2.22 -10.33 16.47
CA MET A 159 -1.50 -9.67 17.57
C MET A 159 -2.40 -8.86 18.49
N TRP A 160 -3.49 -8.28 17.96
CA TRP A 160 -4.38 -7.41 18.74
C TRP A 160 -5.43 -8.16 19.56
N TYR A 161 -5.82 -9.35 19.09
CA TYR A 161 -6.82 -10.21 19.74
C TYR A 161 -6.21 -11.38 20.54
N ALA A 162 -4.87 -11.46 20.63
CA ALA A 162 -4.14 -12.40 21.48
C ALA A 162 -4.07 -11.90 22.93
#